data_AF-A0A8J5MSS0-F1
#
_entry.id   AF-A0A8J5MSS0-F1
#
_cell.length_a   1.000
_cell.length_b   1.000
_cell.length_c   1.000
_cell.angle_alpha   90.00
_cell.angle_beta   90.00
_cell.angle_gamma   90.00
#
_symmetry.space_group_name_H-M   'P 1'
#
loop_
_entity.id
_entity.type
_entity.pdbx_description
1 polymer ?
#
loop_
_entity_poly.entity_id
_entity_poly.type
_entity_poly.pdbx_seq_one_letter_code
_entity_poly.pdbx_strand_id
1 'polypeptide(L)'
;MIRVGRWNKGHRALITLIIGASLCLLVLAFTPHPDATLHRSPSHGIRRIQETDDYTGPKHSGQAPPEDNPSLSSTGPENLQQNSPHSAALAMDIPRNKKEVEHVMKAQETAITALQHGYKLTTNQKNLLANMNPKDKKVAEERVSKLRTMQEKAYLMHLRAKKQIIPLKGGGERITSTPRMQVRLPVSLKKLPPEQTHYPWVKNEECANYSITFKPSGSLPTRALVSFPSSGNTWIRYLIEGATGIFTGSLYDDSSLTRKGMYGEGIVYDSGMTILQKSHGYTTGDAMKLSHEERRTKNHMDELSHQGVLVIRNPFKALISHRHLDVGGHTGYAPKAHFLGKGWTEFVTLKVGLWKDFNIDWLTLSKPKDMHVTFYENLKIDPVEEMRKILRYLKLPDDEDRLHCVGSNTDGLFKKASKNVPLDFNPFTSELNDVVYKAIHEVNSVQQEKKGSHLINMSYMTNRKQMG
;
A
#
# COMPACT_ATOMS: atom_id res chain seq x y z
N MET A 1 3.85 68.07 -8.43
CA MET A 1 2.65 68.24 -7.58
C MET A 1 1.67 67.14 -7.90
N ILE A 2 1.39 66.24 -6.95
CA ILE A 2 0.08 65.67 -6.57
C ILE A 2 0.36 64.68 -5.42
N ARG A 3 -0.47 64.76 -4.39
CA ARG A 3 -0.28 64.31 -3.00
C ARG A 3 -0.30 62.79 -2.84
N VAL A 4 0.61 62.27 -2.00
CA VAL A 4 0.54 60.93 -1.41
C VAL A 4 -0.52 60.92 -0.30
N GLY A 5 -1.61 60.19 -0.51
CA GLY A 5 -2.64 59.94 0.50
C GLY A 5 -2.17 58.93 1.55
N ARG A 6 -2.37 59.27 2.83
CA ARG A 6 -2.13 58.41 3.99
C ARG A 6 -2.89 57.09 3.88
N TRP A 7 -2.17 55.98 3.99
CA TRP A 7 -2.76 54.65 4.22
C TRP A 7 -2.87 54.37 5.73
N ASN A 8 -4.07 53.99 6.17
CA ASN A 8 -4.39 53.64 7.56
C ASN A 8 -3.63 52.39 8.04
N LYS A 9 -3.25 52.38 9.34
CA LYS A 9 -2.51 51.32 10.05
C LYS A 9 -3.19 49.93 10.08
N GLY A 10 -4.37 49.75 9.46
CA GLY A 10 -5.06 48.46 9.36
C GLY A 10 -4.56 47.51 8.26
N HIS A 11 -3.83 48.01 7.24
CA HIS A 11 -3.41 47.19 6.09
C HIS A 11 -2.05 46.48 6.26
N ARG A 12 -1.26 46.81 7.29
CA ARG A 12 0.02 46.12 7.58
C ARG A 12 -0.13 44.81 8.35
N ALA A 13 -1.26 44.57 9.02
CA ALA A 13 -1.50 43.32 9.75
C ALA A 13 -1.96 42.17 8.83
N LEU A 14 -2.59 42.48 7.68
CA LEU A 14 -3.16 41.48 6.77
C LEU A 14 -2.12 40.89 5.78
N ILE A 15 -1.06 41.63 5.45
CA ILE A 15 0.01 41.17 4.54
C ILE A 15 1.07 40.33 5.29
N THR A 16 1.33 40.61 6.57
CA THR A 16 2.27 39.83 7.38
C THR A 16 1.71 38.44 7.77
N LEU A 17 0.39 38.29 7.84
CA LEU A 17 -0.28 37.01 8.13
C LEU A 17 -0.33 36.05 6.92
N ILE A 18 -0.22 36.56 5.69
CA ILE A 18 -0.26 35.76 4.46
C ILE A 18 1.15 35.27 4.05
N ILE A 19 2.21 35.98 4.44
CA ILE A 19 3.61 35.62 4.10
C ILE A 19 4.26 34.73 5.18
N GLY A 20 3.85 34.84 6.46
CA GLY A 20 4.43 34.03 7.56
C GLY A 20 4.02 32.56 7.61
N ALA A 21 2.90 32.17 6.99
CA ALA A 21 2.42 30.78 7.01
C ALA A 21 2.97 29.91 5.85
N SER A 22 3.64 30.50 4.87
CA SER A 22 4.15 29.79 3.68
C SER A 22 5.66 29.46 3.72
N LEU A 23 6.41 29.96 4.72
CA LEU A 23 7.86 29.73 4.83
C LEU A 23 8.28 28.60 5.79
N CYS A 24 7.36 28.00 6.55
CA CYS A 24 7.71 26.93 7.52
C CYS A 24 7.48 25.50 6.99
N LEU A 25 7.15 25.33 5.70
CA LEU A 25 6.92 24.02 5.06
C LEU A 25 7.74 23.79 3.79
N LEU A 26 8.73 24.64 3.50
CA LEU A 26 9.48 24.64 2.24
C LEU A 26 11.01 24.69 2.40
N VAL A 27 11.54 24.16 3.51
CA VAL A 27 12.97 23.80 3.62
C VAL A 27 13.04 22.39 4.19
N LEU A 28 12.98 21.40 3.31
CA LEU A 28 13.61 20.07 3.42
C LEU A 28 13.29 19.28 2.13
N ALA A 29 13.72 19.79 0.98
CA ALA A 29 13.78 19.04 -0.28
C ALA A 29 14.65 19.76 -1.33
N PHE A 30 15.93 19.35 -1.38
CA PHE A 30 16.87 19.35 -2.53
C PHE A 30 17.51 20.64 -3.05
N THR A 31 18.85 20.67 -3.01
CA THR A 31 19.72 20.82 -4.21
C THR A 31 21.05 20.03 -4.05
N PRO A 32 21.78 19.68 -5.14
CA PRO A 32 22.85 18.65 -5.18
C PRO A 32 24.31 19.13 -5.47
N HIS A 33 25.32 18.39 -4.96
CA HIS A 33 26.76 18.11 -5.37
C HIS A 33 27.74 19.26 -5.80
N PRO A 34 29.11 19.11 -5.86
CA PRO A 34 29.98 17.91 -5.85
C PRO A 34 31.27 17.90 -4.94
N ASP A 35 31.91 16.71 -4.88
CA ASP A 35 33.30 16.26 -4.57
C ASP A 35 34.28 17.03 -3.64
N ALA A 36 34.84 16.31 -2.65
CA ALA A 36 36.28 16.29 -2.32
C ALA A 36 36.66 15.10 -1.39
N THR A 37 37.86 14.57 -1.62
CA THR A 37 38.47 13.32 -1.12
C THR A 37 39.16 13.37 0.25
N LEU A 38 39.20 12.19 0.90
CA LEU A 38 40.18 11.62 1.88
C LEU A 38 40.74 12.45 3.06
N HIS A 39 40.53 11.97 4.30
CA HIS A 39 41.60 11.36 5.13
C HIS A 39 41.06 10.66 6.41
N ARG A 40 41.81 9.65 6.87
CA ARG A 40 41.55 8.68 7.96
C ARG A 40 41.73 9.24 9.39
N SER A 41 40.85 8.76 10.29
CA SER A 41 41.07 8.27 11.68
C SER A 41 41.55 9.23 12.80
N PRO A 42 41.49 8.87 14.12
CA PRO A 42 40.59 7.94 14.85
C PRO A 42 40.09 8.41 16.26
N SER A 43 39.03 7.75 16.75
CA SER A 43 38.80 7.25 18.15
C SER A 43 38.38 8.16 19.34
N HIS A 44 37.67 7.50 20.27
CA HIS A 44 37.22 7.84 21.65
C HIS A 44 35.89 8.63 21.77
N GLY A 45 34.84 8.18 22.46
CA GLY A 45 34.57 6.94 23.21
C GLY A 45 33.31 7.04 24.09
N ILE A 46 32.59 5.91 24.23
CA ILE A 46 31.87 5.39 25.43
C ILE A 46 30.47 5.99 25.72
N ARG A 47 29.35 5.24 25.83
CA ARG A 47 28.96 4.19 26.82
C ARG A 47 27.66 3.48 26.33
N ARG A 48 27.67 2.23 25.84
CA ARG A 48 27.42 0.91 26.48
C ARG A 48 26.31 0.84 27.57
N ILE A 49 25.21 0.14 27.27
CA ILE A 49 24.44 -0.73 28.20
C ILE A 49 24.04 -2.00 27.42
N GLN A 50 24.46 -3.16 27.93
CA GLN A 50 24.14 -4.54 27.51
C GLN A 50 22.68 -4.88 27.91
N GLU A 51 21.87 -5.47 27.02
CA GLU A 51 21.62 -6.93 26.90
C GLU A 51 21.27 -7.62 28.23
N THR A 52 20.04 -8.16 28.31
CA THR A 52 19.81 -9.60 28.55
C THR A 52 18.41 -10.01 28.05
N ASP A 53 18.41 -10.98 27.14
CA ASP A 53 17.28 -11.89 26.89
C ASP A 53 17.10 -12.82 28.09
N ASP A 54 15.87 -13.26 28.38
CA ASP A 54 15.68 -14.67 28.70
C ASP A 54 14.23 -15.15 28.50
N TYR A 55 14.15 -16.33 27.89
CA TYR A 55 12.96 -17.04 27.43
C TYR A 55 12.91 -18.36 28.20
N THR A 56 11.90 -18.62 29.02
CA THR A 56 11.61 -19.98 29.52
C THR A 56 10.11 -20.27 29.48
N GLY A 57 9.77 -21.43 28.91
CA GLY A 57 8.40 -21.91 28.69
C GLY A 57 7.75 -22.56 29.93
N PRO A 58 6.49 -23.01 29.83
CA PRO A 58 5.71 -23.48 30.97
C PRO A 58 5.69 -25.02 31.09
N LYS A 59 5.68 -25.53 32.33
CA LYS A 59 5.17 -26.86 32.67
C LYS A 59 4.34 -26.83 33.97
N HIS A 60 3.19 -27.51 33.87
CA HIS A 60 2.14 -27.84 34.83
C HIS A 60 2.55 -28.17 36.28
N SER A 61 1.71 -27.89 37.29
CA SER A 61 0.64 -28.78 37.83
C SER A 61 0.24 -28.44 39.28
N GLY A 62 -1.04 -28.66 39.64
CA GLY A 62 -1.53 -28.99 41.01
C GLY A 62 -1.92 -27.81 41.92
N GLN A 63 -3.20 -27.45 42.07
CA GLN A 63 -4.18 -27.97 43.05
C GLN A 63 -4.09 -27.40 44.50
N ALA A 64 -4.96 -26.41 44.74
CA ALA A 64 -5.93 -26.24 45.84
C ALA A 64 -5.51 -25.99 47.32
N PRO A 65 -6.38 -25.34 48.13
CA PRO A 65 -6.07 -24.51 49.32
C PRO A 65 -6.47 -25.20 50.66
N PRO A 66 -6.51 -24.53 51.85
CA PRO A 66 -7.62 -23.65 52.26
C PRO A 66 -7.23 -22.47 53.23
N GLU A 67 -8.00 -21.38 53.26
CA GLU A 67 -8.89 -20.89 54.37
C GLU A 67 -8.23 -20.49 55.70
N ASP A 68 -8.40 -19.22 56.11
CA ASP A 68 -9.12 -18.80 57.34
C ASP A 68 -8.73 -17.38 57.83
N ASN A 69 -9.76 -16.54 58.00
CA ASN A 69 -9.84 -15.37 58.90
C ASN A 69 -10.24 -15.88 60.32
N PRO A 70 -10.13 -15.15 61.47
CA PRO A 70 -10.61 -13.76 61.63
C PRO A 70 -10.02 -12.89 62.80
N SER A 71 -10.55 -11.67 62.91
CA SER A 71 -10.96 -10.91 64.13
C SER A 71 -9.92 -10.14 64.99
N LEU A 72 -10.03 -8.79 65.05
CA LEU A 72 -10.54 -7.90 66.16
C LEU A 72 -9.52 -7.68 67.31
N SER A 73 -9.29 -6.51 67.94
CA SER A 73 -10.12 -5.34 68.31
C SER A 73 -9.29 -4.16 68.90
N SER A 74 -9.87 -2.93 68.82
CA SER A 74 -9.86 -1.78 69.78
C SER A 74 -8.53 -1.06 70.09
N THR A 75 -8.42 0.29 70.13
CA THR A 75 -9.21 1.32 70.83
C THR A 75 -9.07 2.73 70.18
N GLY A 76 -10.12 3.58 70.22
CA GLY A 76 -10.11 5.04 69.91
C GLY A 76 -9.99 5.90 71.18
N PRO A 77 -10.43 7.20 71.24
CA PRO A 77 -11.11 8.09 70.26
C PRO A 77 -10.33 9.44 70.07
N GLU A 78 -10.69 10.45 69.24
CA GLU A 78 -11.91 11.28 69.20
C GLU A 78 -11.85 12.32 68.02
N ASN A 79 -12.99 12.53 67.33
CA ASN A 79 -13.51 13.77 66.69
C ASN A 79 -12.74 14.46 65.52
N LEU A 80 -13.32 14.85 64.36
CA LEU A 80 -14.68 15.23 63.96
C LEU A 80 -14.87 15.16 62.41
N GLN A 81 -16.10 14.80 62.00
CA GLN A 81 -16.82 15.17 60.76
C GLN A 81 -16.42 14.61 59.37
N GLN A 82 -17.05 13.46 59.06
CA GLN A 82 -17.90 13.18 57.88
C GLN A 82 -17.74 14.05 56.61
N ASN A 83 -17.17 13.47 55.56
CA ASN A 83 -17.90 13.04 54.35
C ASN A 83 -16.94 12.40 53.33
N SER A 84 -17.25 11.17 52.93
CA SER A 84 -16.57 10.40 51.87
C SER A 84 -17.55 10.20 50.69
N PRO A 85 -17.16 9.58 49.56
CA PRO A 85 -17.11 10.19 48.23
C PRO A 85 -18.15 9.55 47.29
N HIS A 86 -18.11 9.91 46.00
CA HIS A 86 -18.88 9.37 44.86
C HIS A 86 -20.00 10.26 44.29
N SER A 87 -19.58 11.21 43.48
CA SER A 87 -20.13 11.61 42.18
C SER A 87 -19.35 12.88 41.80
N ALA A 88 -18.70 13.01 40.65
CA ALA A 88 -19.27 12.87 39.33
C ALA A 88 -18.14 12.61 38.31
N ALA A 89 -18.22 11.45 37.67
CA ALA A 89 -17.82 11.34 36.28
C ALA A 89 -18.80 12.21 35.47
N LEU A 90 -18.29 13.24 34.78
CA LEU A 90 -18.85 14.01 33.66
C LEU A 90 -18.31 15.45 33.70
N ALA A 91 -17.07 15.64 33.27
CA ALA A 91 -16.58 16.95 32.86
C ALA A 91 -15.93 16.79 31.49
N MET A 92 -16.73 16.87 30.43
CA MET A 92 -16.20 17.24 29.12
C MET A 92 -15.84 18.72 29.24
N ASP A 93 -14.53 19.01 29.21
CA ASP A 93 -13.99 20.36 29.30
C ASP A 93 -14.65 21.29 28.27
N ILE A 94 -15.35 22.31 28.76
CA ILE A 94 -15.73 23.48 27.97
C ILE A 94 -14.42 24.17 27.55
N PRO A 95 -14.17 24.43 26.25
CA PRO A 95 -12.92 25.04 25.79
C PRO A 95 -12.67 26.36 26.52
N ARG A 96 -11.52 26.50 27.16
CA ARG A 96 -11.21 27.63 28.06
C ARG A 96 -10.60 28.81 27.30
N ASN A 97 -10.18 28.63 26.05
CA ASN A 97 -9.64 29.69 25.20
C ASN A 97 -9.94 29.49 23.69
N LYS A 98 -9.75 30.56 22.90
CA LYS A 98 -10.03 30.60 21.46
C LYS A 98 -9.25 29.55 20.65
N LYS A 99 -8.04 29.18 21.09
CA LYS A 99 -7.16 28.22 20.40
C LYS A 99 -7.65 26.78 20.58
N GLU A 100 -8.19 26.46 21.75
CA GLU A 100 -8.84 25.17 22.03
C GLU A 100 -10.14 25.01 21.24
N VAL A 101 -10.95 26.06 21.14
CA VAL A 101 -12.15 26.04 20.27
C VAL A 101 -11.75 25.73 18.82
N GLU A 102 -10.72 26.39 18.30
CA GLU A 102 -10.23 26.16 16.94
C GLU A 102 -9.71 24.72 16.73
N HIS A 103 -9.02 24.17 17.73
CA HIS A 103 -8.53 22.79 17.69
C HIS A 103 -9.67 21.76 17.70
N VAL A 104 -10.69 21.97 18.55
CA VAL A 104 -11.89 21.12 18.59
C VAL A 104 -12.66 21.20 17.28
N MET A 105 -12.87 22.40 16.74
CA MET A 105 -13.51 22.59 15.43
C MET A 105 -12.76 21.84 14.32
N LYS A 106 -11.43 21.94 14.28
CA LYS A 106 -10.61 21.23 13.29
C LYS A 106 -10.68 19.71 13.45
N ALA A 107 -10.73 19.22 14.68
CA ALA A 107 -10.92 17.80 14.96
C ALA A 107 -12.30 17.30 14.50
N GLN A 108 -13.36 18.10 14.70
CA GLN A 108 -14.72 17.81 14.24
C GLN A 108 -14.76 17.78 12.71
N GLU A 109 -14.21 18.78 12.03
CA GLU A 109 -14.11 18.83 10.56
C GLU A 109 -13.34 17.61 10.00
N THR A 110 -12.27 17.19 10.68
CA THR A 110 -11.49 15.99 10.31
C THR A 110 -12.32 14.71 10.47
N ALA A 111 -13.07 14.58 11.57
CA ALA A 111 -13.93 13.42 11.82
C ALA A 111 -15.11 13.36 10.83
N ILE A 112 -15.75 14.50 10.52
CA ILE A 112 -16.80 14.61 9.49
C ILE A 112 -16.25 14.22 8.12
N THR A 113 -15.08 14.73 7.75
CA THR A 113 -14.42 14.37 6.48
C THR A 113 -14.16 12.87 6.42
N ALA A 114 -13.59 12.27 7.48
CA ALA A 114 -13.33 10.83 7.52
C ALA A 114 -14.62 10.01 7.33
N LEU A 115 -15.71 10.41 7.99
CA LEU A 115 -17.02 9.78 7.88
C LEU A 115 -17.60 9.89 6.46
N GLN A 116 -17.62 11.09 5.86
CA GLN A 116 -18.09 11.32 4.48
C GLN A 116 -17.29 10.51 3.44
N HIS A 117 -16.02 10.24 3.75
CA HIS A 117 -15.16 9.42 2.90
C HIS A 117 -15.31 7.91 3.13
N GLY A 118 -16.11 7.47 4.10
CA GLY A 118 -16.31 6.04 4.41
C GLY A 118 -15.13 5.41 5.16
N TYR A 119 -14.24 6.22 5.74
CA TYR A 119 -13.15 5.72 6.55
C TYR A 119 -13.66 5.27 7.92
N LYS A 120 -13.02 4.23 8.48
CA LYS A 120 -13.30 3.78 9.84
C LYS A 120 -12.86 4.86 10.83
N LEU A 121 -13.82 5.44 11.54
CA LEU A 121 -13.54 6.44 12.58
C LEU A 121 -12.87 5.80 13.80
N THR A 122 -11.92 6.52 14.39
CA THR A 122 -11.36 6.18 15.70
C THR A 122 -12.40 6.35 16.80
N THR A 123 -12.20 5.70 17.95
CA THR A 123 -13.09 5.87 19.12
C THR A 123 -13.26 7.34 19.50
N ASN A 124 -12.17 8.11 19.48
CA ASN A 124 -12.20 9.55 19.78
C ASN A 124 -13.02 10.33 18.76
N GLN A 125 -12.90 10.03 17.45
CA GLN A 125 -13.69 10.68 16.41
C GLN A 125 -15.19 10.35 16.53
N LYS A 126 -15.53 9.09 16.87
CA LYS A 126 -16.92 8.68 17.09
C LYS A 126 -17.54 9.44 18.26
N ASN A 127 -16.83 9.50 19.39
CA ASN A 127 -17.28 10.23 20.58
C ASN A 127 -17.43 11.73 20.29
N LEU A 128 -16.46 12.31 19.58
CA LEU A 128 -16.49 13.72 19.18
C LEU A 128 -17.75 14.04 18.35
N LEU A 129 -18.10 13.19 17.39
CA LEU A 129 -19.29 13.39 16.55
C LEU A 129 -20.60 13.09 17.28
N ALA A 130 -20.61 12.11 18.19
CA ALA A 130 -21.79 11.76 18.98
C ALA A 130 -22.20 12.86 19.96
N ASN A 131 -21.21 13.60 20.48
CA ASN A 131 -21.43 14.69 21.44
C ASN A 131 -21.71 16.05 20.77
N MET A 132 -21.74 16.13 19.44
CA MET A 132 -22.07 17.37 18.73
C MET A 132 -23.59 17.61 18.71
N ASN A 133 -23.99 18.82 19.06
CA ASN A 133 -25.35 19.31 18.81
C ASN A 133 -25.66 19.20 17.30
N PRO A 134 -26.85 18.70 16.91
CA PRO A 134 -27.28 18.63 15.51
C PRO A 134 -27.08 19.92 14.69
N LYS A 135 -27.30 21.09 15.31
CA LYS A 135 -27.12 22.39 14.63
C LYS A 135 -25.64 22.65 14.31
N ASP A 136 -24.76 22.39 15.27
CA ASP A 136 -23.31 22.60 15.10
C ASP A 136 -22.72 21.57 14.13
N LYS A 137 -23.24 20.34 14.14
CA LYS A 137 -22.88 19.30 13.17
C LYS A 137 -23.21 19.74 11.74
N LYS A 138 -24.41 20.27 11.50
CA LYS A 138 -24.79 20.79 10.17
C LYS A 138 -23.88 21.94 9.72
N VAL A 139 -23.57 22.88 10.62
CA VAL A 139 -22.64 23.99 10.33
C VAL A 139 -21.24 23.48 10.00
N ALA A 140 -20.74 22.48 10.72
CA ALA A 140 -19.44 21.88 10.45
C ALA A 140 -19.44 21.11 9.12
N GLU A 141 -20.51 20.39 8.78
CA GLU A 141 -20.68 19.72 7.48
C GLU A 141 -20.67 20.72 6.31
N GLU A 142 -21.37 21.86 6.45
CA GLU A 142 -21.35 22.95 5.46
C GLU A 142 -19.95 23.56 5.30
N ARG A 143 -19.21 23.77 6.40
CA ARG A 143 -17.82 24.25 6.37
C ARG A 143 -16.89 23.27 5.67
N VAL A 144 -16.99 21.98 5.99
CA VAL A 144 -16.22 20.91 5.33
C VAL A 144 -16.50 20.91 3.83
N SER A 145 -17.78 21.02 3.42
CA SER A 145 -18.17 21.09 2.01
C SER A 145 -17.58 22.31 1.29
N LYS A 146 -17.63 23.50 1.92
CA LYS A 146 -17.05 24.72 1.36
C LYS A 146 -15.52 24.65 1.26
N LEU A 147 -14.85 24.18 2.31
CA LEU A 147 -13.40 23.96 2.32
C LEU A 147 -12.98 22.98 1.22
N ARG A 148 -13.74 21.90 1.03
CA ARG A 148 -13.51 20.91 -0.03
C ARG A 148 -13.60 21.55 -1.42
N THR A 149 -14.65 22.33 -1.66
CA THR A 149 -14.83 23.04 -2.95
C THR A 149 -13.67 24.02 -3.21
N MET A 150 -13.21 24.74 -2.18
CA MET A 150 -12.06 25.63 -2.29
C MET A 150 -10.75 24.88 -2.58
N GLN A 151 -10.52 23.76 -1.88
CA GLN A 151 -9.36 22.89 -2.10
C GLN A 151 -9.36 22.31 -3.52
N GLU A 152 -10.52 21.87 -4.02
CA GLU A 152 -10.69 21.38 -5.38
C GLU A 152 -10.33 22.45 -6.41
N LYS A 153 -10.89 23.64 -6.28
CA LYS A 153 -10.61 24.75 -7.18
C LYS A 153 -9.11 25.12 -7.17
N ALA A 154 -8.50 25.22 -5.99
CA ALA A 154 -7.07 25.50 -5.86
C ALA A 154 -6.20 24.39 -6.48
N TYR A 155 -6.59 23.13 -6.29
CA TYR A 155 -5.90 21.98 -6.87
C TYR A 155 -5.98 21.96 -8.40
N LEU A 156 -7.17 22.18 -8.98
CA LEU A 156 -7.36 22.27 -10.42
C LEU A 156 -6.58 23.47 -11.00
N MET A 157 -6.56 24.61 -10.32
CA MET A 157 -5.72 25.76 -10.73
C MET A 157 -4.23 25.41 -10.77
N HIS A 158 -3.73 24.67 -9.78
CA HIS A 158 -2.34 24.19 -9.77
C HIS A 158 -2.03 23.25 -10.93
N LEU A 159 -2.95 22.34 -11.27
CA LEU A 159 -2.80 21.46 -12.42
C LEU A 159 -2.84 22.23 -13.76
N ARG A 160 -3.70 23.24 -13.90
CA ARG A 160 -3.71 24.13 -15.07
C ARG A 160 -2.37 24.88 -15.20
N ALA A 161 -1.83 25.41 -14.10
CA ALA A 161 -0.53 26.08 -14.09
C ALA A 161 0.62 25.16 -14.53
N LYS A 162 0.51 23.86 -14.21
CA LYS A 162 1.45 22.81 -14.67
C LYS A 162 1.17 22.28 -16.07
N LYS A 163 0.18 22.81 -16.79
CA LYS A 163 -0.28 22.30 -18.10
C LYS A 163 -0.69 20.82 -18.06
N GLN A 164 -1.22 20.37 -16.93
CA GLN A 164 -1.72 19.00 -16.74
C GLN A 164 -3.24 18.87 -16.95
N ILE A 165 -3.91 19.97 -17.30
CA ILE A 165 -5.31 19.97 -17.70
C ILE A 165 -5.37 20.42 -19.15
N ILE A 166 -5.93 19.55 -19.99
CA ILE A 166 -6.06 19.78 -21.43
C ILE A 166 -7.56 19.87 -21.79
N PRO A 167 -8.00 20.92 -22.50
CA PRO A 167 -9.36 21.01 -22.99
C PRO A 167 -9.61 19.98 -24.09
N LEU A 168 -10.78 19.37 -24.08
CA LEU A 168 -11.18 18.40 -25.11
C LEU A 168 -11.88 19.10 -26.28
N LYS A 169 -11.68 18.58 -27.51
CA LYS A 169 -12.27 19.14 -28.74
C LYS A 169 -13.81 19.20 -28.72
N GLY A 170 -14.47 18.37 -27.91
CA GLY A 170 -15.93 18.32 -27.74
C GLY A 170 -16.46 19.03 -26.49
N GLY A 171 -15.63 19.84 -25.83
CA GLY A 171 -15.93 20.41 -24.51
C GLY A 171 -15.48 19.49 -23.36
N GLY A 172 -15.25 20.09 -22.19
CA GLY A 172 -14.69 19.41 -21.03
C GLY A 172 -13.16 19.53 -20.91
N GLU A 173 -12.65 19.03 -19.80
CA GLU A 173 -11.24 19.08 -19.42
C GLU A 173 -10.78 17.69 -18.97
N ARG A 174 -9.56 17.31 -19.36
CA ARG A 174 -8.94 16.05 -18.97
C ARG A 174 -7.66 16.31 -18.22
N ILE A 175 -7.44 15.53 -17.17
CA ILE A 175 -6.17 15.57 -16.44
C ILE A 175 -5.19 14.60 -17.09
N THR A 176 -4.02 15.09 -17.48
CA THR A 176 -2.96 14.30 -18.08
C THR A 176 -1.78 14.12 -17.13
N SER A 177 -1.21 12.92 -17.13
CA SER A 177 0.00 12.63 -16.36
C SER A 177 1.04 11.85 -17.17
N THR A 178 2.29 11.93 -16.75
CA THR A 178 3.43 11.20 -17.33
C THR A 178 4.34 10.69 -16.20
N PRO A 179 5.29 9.79 -16.45
CA PRO A 179 6.30 9.39 -15.47
C PRO A 179 7.00 10.56 -14.75
N ARG A 180 7.20 11.69 -15.46
CA ARG A 180 7.83 12.91 -14.93
C ARG A 180 6.84 13.92 -14.34
N MET A 181 5.57 13.85 -14.74
CA MET A 181 4.50 14.78 -14.34
C MET A 181 3.32 14.00 -13.79
N GLN A 182 3.44 13.56 -12.55
CA GLN A 182 2.40 12.77 -11.90
C GLN A 182 1.29 13.66 -11.32
N VAL A 183 0.10 13.10 -11.23
CA VAL A 183 -1.07 13.75 -10.62
C VAL A 183 -1.32 13.10 -9.26
N ARG A 184 -1.52 13.91 -8.23
CA ARG A 184 -1.88 13.42 -6.88
C ARG A 184 -3.20 14.02 -6.46
N LEU A 185 -4.26 13.23 -6.43
CA LEU A 185 -5.53 13.71 -5.89
C LEU A 185 -5.37 13.95 -4.38
N PRO A 186 -5.73 15.14 -3.87
CA PRO A 186 -5.91 15.37 -2.44
C PRO A 186 -6.84 14.32 -1.85
N VAL A 187 -6.64 13.96 -0.58
CA VAL A 187 -7.48 12.95 0.11
C VAL A 187 -8.96 13.33 0.05
N SER A 188 -9.27 14.62 0.20
CA SER A 188 -10.61 15.19 0.07
C SER A 188 -11.23 15.07 -1.33
N LEU A 189 -10.44 14.74 -2.36
CA LEU A 189 -10.84 14.61 -3.76
C LEU A 189 -10.65 13.20 -4.31
N LYS A 190 -10.18 12.23 -3.52
CA LYS A 190 -9.96 10.82 -3.93
C LYS A 190 -11.21 10.16 -4.55
N LYS A 191 -12.42 10.63 -4.23
CA LYS A 191 -13.70 10.07 -4.72
C LYS A 191 -14.15 10.59 -6.08
N LEU A 192 -13.56 11.66 -6.58
CA LEU A 192 -13.78 12.07 -7.97
C LEU A 192 -12.63 11.46 -8.76
N PRO A 193 -12.87 10.49 -9.65
CA PRO A 193 -11.92 10.24 -10.71
C PRO A 193 -12.10 11.40 -11.69
N PRO A 194 -11.28 12.46 -11.69
CA PRO A 194 -11.20 13.24 -12.90
C PRO A 194 -10.83 12.28 -14.02
N GLU A 195 -11.33 12.53 -15.23
CA GLU A 195 -10.89 11.80 -16.42
C GLU A 195 -9.38 11.91 -16.53
N GLN A 196 -8.69 10.90 -15.98
CA GLN A 196 -7.26 10.88 -15.84
C GLN A 196 -6.70 10.02 -16.95
N THR A 197 -5.76 10.60 -17.68
CA THR A 197 -5.09 9.96 -18.80
C THR A 197 -3.60 9.99 -18.56
N HIS A 198 -3.01 8.80 -18.43
CA HIS A 198 -1.58 8.64 -18.19
C HIS A 198 -0.87 8.23 -19.47
N TYR A 199 0.22 8.91 -19.82
CA TYR A 199 1.07 8.57 -20.96
C TYR A 199 2.38 7.96 -20.43
N PRO A 200 2.53 6.62 -20.42
CA PRO A 200 3.67 5.95 -19.80
C PRO A 200 4.99 6.09 -20.58
N TRP A 201 4.94 6.37 -21.89
CA TRP A 201 6.10 6.27 -22.79
C TRP A 201 6.47 7.57 -23.51
N VAL A 202 6.28 8.73 -22.87
CA VAL A 202 6.55 10.06 -23.47
C VAL A 202 7.97 10.31 -23.98
N LYS A 203 8.93 9.43 -23.72
CA LYS A 203 10.30 9.52 -24.24
C LYS A 203 10.53 8.73 -25.53
N ASN A 204 9.63 7.81 -25.85
CA ASN A 204 9.67 7.01 -27.06
C ASN A 204 8.68 7.66 -28.03
N GLU A 205 9.17 8.20 -29.14
CA GLU A 205 8.37 9.01 -30.07
C GLU A 205 7.20 8.22 -30.67
N GLU A 206 7.43 6.95 -31.02
CA GLU A 206 6.40 6.05 -31.56
C GLU A 206 5.33 5.71 -30.51
N CYS A 207 5.75 5.62 -29.25
CA CYS A 207 4.87 5.19 -28.15
C CYS A 207 4.25 6.35 -27.35
N ALA A 208 4.63 7.61 -27.62
CA ALA A 208 4.29 8.76 -26.80
C ALA A 208 2.78 9.05 -26.76
N ASN A 209 2.04 8.64 -27.79
CA ASN A 209 0.61 8.90 -27.93
C ASN A 209 -0.28 7.83 -27.26
N TYR A 210 0.29 6.69 -26.86
CA TYR A 210 -0.50 5.66 -26.16
C TYR A 210 -0.74 6.08 -24.72
N SER A 211 -2.01 6.06 -24.33
CA SER A 211 -2.44 6.43 -22.99
C SER A 211 -3.10 5.30 -22.22
N ILE A 212 -3.16 5.44 -20.91
CA ILE A 212 -3.88 4.58 -19.98
C ILE A 212 -4.97 5.41 -19.32
N THR A 213 -6.20 4.91 -19.32
CA THR A 213 -7.37 5.59 -18.73
C THR A 213 -8.19 4.64 -17.87
N PHE A 214 -9.07 5.21 -17.06
CA PHE A 214 -10.15 4.42 -16.45
C PHE A 214 -11.20 4.08 -17.49
N LYS A 215 -11.90 2.98 -17.27
CA LYS A 215 -13.15 2.69 -17.96
C LYS A 215 -14.33 3.33 -17.22
N PRO A 216 -15.49 3.52 -17.89
CA PRO A 216 -16.69 3.98 -17.21
C PRO A 216 -17.03 3.08 -16.01
N SER A 217 -17.60 3.68 -14.96
CA SER A 217 -18.05 2.93 -13.78
C SER A 217 -19.02 1.82 -14.19
N GLY A 218 -18.86 0.63 -13.60
CA GLY A 218 -19.67 -0.56 -13.88
C GLY A 218 -19.44 -1.23 -15.23
N SER A 219 -18.46 -0.80 -16.03
CA SER A 219 -18.27 -1.32 -17.40
C SER A 219 -17.39 -2.58 -17.50
N LEU A 220 -16.62 -2.89 -16.46
CA LEU A 220 -15.76 -4.07 -16.41
C LEU A 220 -16.15 -4.99 -15.25
N PRO A 221 -16.05 -6.32 -15.43
CA PRO A 221 -16.22 -7.26 -14.33
C PRO A 221 -15.02 -7.21 -13.38
N THR A 222 -15.28 -7.40 -12.09
CA THR A 222 -14.25 -7.54 -11.06
C THR A 222 -13.48 -8.84 -11.26
N ARG A 223 -12.17 -8.73 -11.46
CA ARG A 223 -11.25 -9.86 -11.68
C ARG A 223 -9.95 -9.65 -10.92
N ALA A 224 -9.35 -10.72 -10.45
CA ALA A 224 -8.14 -10.73 -9.65
C ALA A 224 -6.87 -10.56 -10.48
N LEU A 225 -5.87 -9.88 -9.92
CA LEU A 225 -4.46 -10.07 -10.26
C LEU A 225 -3.74 -10.47 -8.98
N VAL A 226 -3.55 -11.77 -8.80
CA VAL A 226 -3.19 -12.36 -7.52
C VAL A 226 -1.84 -13.03 -7.58
N SER A 227 -1.05 -12.84 -6.52
CA SER A 227 0.19 -13.56 -6.34
C SER A 227 0.73 -13.42 -4.93
N PHE A 228 1.65 -14.32 -4.58
CA PHE A 228 2.49 -14.14 -3.41
C PHE A 228 3.32 -12.83 -3.53
N PRO A 229 3.54 -12.08 -2.44
CA PRO A 229 4.31 -10.82 -2.48
C PRO A 229 5.70 -11.03 -3.06
N SER A 230 6.24 -9.99 -3.69
CA SER A 230 7.51 -10.06 -4.44
C SER A 230 7.49 -10.95 -5.69
N SER A 231 6.33 -11.30 -6.24
CA SER A 231 6.20 -12.04 -7.52
C SER A 231 6.10 -11.15 -8.77
N GLY A 232 6.50 -9.88 -8.69
CA GLY A 232 6.50 -8.97 -9.85
C GLY A 232 5.19 -8.21 -10.11
N ASN A 233 4.26 -8.17 -9.16
CA ASN A 233 2.95 -7.50 -9.28
C ASN A 233 2.99 -6.09 -9.87
N THR A 234 3.85 -5.22 -9.36
CA THR A 234 3.93 -3.85 -9.86
C THR A 234 4.39 -3.81 -11.32
N TRP A 235 5.27 -4.72 -11.71
CA TRP A 235 5.78 -4.80 -13.07
C TRP A 235 4.75 -5.36 -14.04
N ILE A 236 4.10 -6.48 -13.71
CA ILE A 236 3.05 -7.03 -14.58
C ILE A 236 1.85 -6.09 -14.71
N ARG A 237 1.49 -5.34 -13.66
CA ARG A 237 0.48 -4.28 -13.76
C ARG A 237 0.86 -3.24 -14.82
N TYR A 238 2.10 -2.78 -14.80
CA TYR A 238 2.60 -1.85 -15.81
C TYR A 238 2.51 -2.42 -17.24
N LEU A 239 2.87 -3.69 -17.43
CA LEU A 239 2.76 -4.36 -18.73
C LEU A 239 1.29 -4.48 -19.18
N ILE A 240 0.38 -4.89 -18.29
CA ILE A 240 -1.06 -5.02 -18.58
C ILE A 240 -1.67 -3.66 -18.90
N GLU A 241 -1.37 -2.62 -18.12
CA GLU A 241 -1.86 -1.27 -18.38
C GLU A 241 -1.34 -0.75 -19.73
N GLY A 242 -0.07 -0.99 -20.06
CA GLY A 242 0.50 -0.64 -21.36
C GLY A 242 -0.20 -1.37 -22.52
N ALA A 243 -0.38 -2.69 -22.39
CA ALA A 243 -0.98 -3.53 -23.42
C ALA A 243 -2.47 -3.24 -23.63
N THR A 244 -3.21 -2.89 -22.58
CA THR A 244 -4.67 -2.66 -22.64
C THR A 244 -5.08 -1.20 -22.79
N GLY A 245 -4.24 -0.27 -22.36
CA GLY A 245 -4.63 1.13 -22.16
C GLY A 245 -5.61 1.34 -20.99
N ILE A 246 -5.79 0.35 -20.12
CA ILE A 246 -6.73 0.41 -18.99
C ILE A 246 -5.99 0.26 -17.68
N PHE A 247 -6.27 1.12 -16.70
CA PHE A 247 -5.66 1.01 -15.37
C PHE A 247 -6.00 -0.31 -14.67
N THR A 248 -5.05 -0.80 -13.88
CA THR A 248 -5.24 -1.89 -12.93
C THR A 248 -5.48 -1.32 -11.52
N GLY A 249 -6.37 -1.95 -10.77
CA GLY A 249 -6.67 -1.59 -9.39
C GLY A 249 -5.92 -2.43 -8.37
N SER A 250 -6.25 -2.24 -7.10
CA SER A 250 -5.60 -2.87 -5.95
C SER A 250 -6.57 -2.91 -4.78
N LEU A 251 -6.58 -4.01 -4.02
CA LEU A 251 -7.29 -4.07 -2.72
C LEU A 251 -6.57 -3.27 -1.62
N TYR A 252 -5.45 -2.63 -1.98
CA TYR A 252 -4.64 -1.80 -1.10
C TYR A 252 -4.62 -0.35 -1.62
N ASP A 253 -4.19 0.58 -0.76
CA ASP A 253 -4.01 2.00 -1.10
C ASP A 253 -2.54 2.38 -0.84
N ASP A 254 -1.66 2.05 -1.79
CA ASP A 254 -0.25 2.43 -1.73
C ASP A 254 0.00 3.75 -2.46
N SER A 255 0.01 4.84 -1.70
CA SER A 255 0.29 6.18 -2.22
C SER A 255 1.64 6.30 -2.95
N SER A 256 2.61 5.41 -2.66
CA SER A 256 3.91 5.41 -3.33
C SER A 256 3.85 4.86 -4.75
N LEU A 257 2.90 3.95 -5.03
CA LEU A 257 2.63 3.44 -6.37
C LEU A 257 1.80 4.42 -7.19
N THR A 258 0.84 5.12 -6.57
CA THR A 258 0.13 6.23 -7.23
C THR A 258 1.12 7.30 -7.72
N ARG A 259 2.16 7.59 -6.92
CA ARG A 259 3.32 8.44 -7.30
C ARG A 259 4.24 7.82 -8.36
N LYS A 260 3.85 6.74 -9.01
CA LYS A 260 4.60 6.16 -10.13
C LYS A 260 3.71 5.91 -11.33
N GLY A 261 2.47 6.40 -11.31
CA GLY A 261 1.51 6.26 -12.41
C GLY A 261 0.46 5.17 -12.22
N MET A 262 0.49 4.42 -11.10
CA MET A 262 -0.51 3.38 -10.79
C MET A 262 -1.77 4.03 -10.21
N TYR A 263 -2.55 4.69 -11.06
CA TYR A 263 -3.69 5.50 -10.60
C TYR A 263 -4.90 4.69 -10.15
N GLY A 264 -4.97 3.40 -10.46
CA GLY A 264 -5.98 2.51 -9.91
C GLY A 264 -5.77 2.14 -8.43
N GLU A 265 -4.66 2.55 -7.80
CA GLU A 265 -4.48 2.43 -6.35
C GLU A 265 -5.54 3.23 -5.59
N GLY A 266 -6.20 2.60 -4.62
CA GLY A 266 -7.24 3.24 -3.81
C GLY A 266 -8.56 3.52 -4.55
N ILE A 267 -8.70 3.08 -5.80
CA ILE A 267 -10.00 2.99 -6.48
C ILE A 267 -10.76 1.80 -5.90
N VAL A 268 -12.07 1.97 -5.69
CA VAL A 268 -12.93 0.90 -5.16
C VAL A 268 -12.85 -0.30 -6.11
N TYR A 269 -12.49 -1.47 -5.57
CA TYR A 269 -12.08 -2.64 -6.35
C TYR A 269 -13.18 -3.21 -7.26
N ASP A 270 -14.46 -3.00 -6.90
CA ASP A 270 -15.65 -3.43 -7.63
C ASP A 270 -16.32 -2.30 -8.44
N SER A 271 -15.67 -1.15 -8.57
CA SER A 271 -16.18 -0.01 -9.34
C SER A 271 -16.36 -0.30 -10.84
N GLY A 272 -15.78 -1.37 -11.36
CA GLY A 272 -15.78 -1.69 -12.80
C GLY A 272 -14.97 -0.69 -13.65
N MET A 273 -14.13 0.15 -13.04
CA MET A 273 -13.32 1.16 -13.74
C MET A 273 -11.91 0.68 -14.12
N THR A 274 -11.44 -0.40 -13.49
CA THR A 274 -10.08 -0.96 -13.66
C THR A 274 -10.14 -2.43 -14.08
N ILE A 275 -9.14 -2.89 -14.84
CA ILE A 275 -9.21 -4.18 -15.55
C ILE A 275 -8.99 -5.41 -14.67
N LEU A 276 -8.11 -5.29 -13.67
CA LEU A 276 -7.74 -6.34 -12.73
C LEU A 276 -7.37 -5.73 -11.39
N GLN A 277 -7.66 -6.44 -10.30
CA GLN A 277 -7.46 -5.99 -8.93
C GLN A 277 -6.32 -6.73 -8.25
N LYS A 278 -5.25 -6.02 -7.92
CA LYS A 278 -4.10 -6.62 -7.25
C LYS A 278 -4.45 -7.08 -5.83
N SER A 279 -4.07 -8.31 -5.48
CA SER A 279 -4.21 -8.87 -4.12
C SER A 279 -3.07 -9.82 -3.74
N HIS A 280 -2.72 -9.84 -2.44
CA HIS A 280 -1.86 -10.87 -1.83
C HIS A 280 -2.62 -11.79 -0.86
N GLY A 281 -3.93 -11.57 -0.71
CA GLY A 281 -4.76 -12.29 0.25
C GLY A 281 -4.16 -12.31 1.67
N TYR A 282 -4.18 -13.48 2.28
CA TYR A 282 -3.72 -13.72 3.64
C TYR A 282 -2.20 -13.80 3.81
N THR A 283 -1.43 -13.72 2.73
CA THR A 283 0.05 -13.87 2.77
C THR A 283 0.77 -12.61 3.29
N THR A 284 0.00 -11.63 3.77
CA THR A 284 0.46 -10.37 4.36
C THR A 284 -0.38 -10.01 5.60
N GLY A 285 0.17 -9.17 6.48
CA GLY A 285 -0.51 -8.72 7.70
C GLY A 285 -0.77 -9.84 8.72
N ASP A 286 -1.66 -9.59 9.67
CA ASP A 286 -1.93 -10.52 10.78
C ASP A 286 -2.60 -11.83 10.34
N ALA A 287 -3.21 -11.86 9.16
CA ALA A 287 -3.82 -13.06 8.60
C ALA A 287 -2.82 -14.23 8.44
N MET A 288 -1.53 -13.93 8.25
CA MET A 288 -0.47 -14.93 8.15
C MET A 288 -0.36 -15.82 9.40
N LYS A 289 -0.83 -15.36 10.56
CA LYS A 289 -0.73 -16.06 11.85
C LYS A 289 -1.88 -17.04 12.10
N LEU A 290 -2.94 -16.98 11.29
CA LEU A 290 -4.13 -17.81 11.45
C LEU A 290 -3.90 -19.23 10.96
N SER A 291 -4.82 -20.16 11.25
CA SER A 291 -4.84 -21.48 10.62
C SER A 291 -5.12 -21.38 9.11
N HIS A 292 -4.76 -22.40 8.31
CA HIS A 292 -5.02 -22.35 6.87
C HIS A 292 -6.52 -22.25 6.54
N GLU A 293 -7.38 -22.93 7.30
CA GLU A 293 -8.83 -22.85 7.13
C GLU A 293 -9.36 -21.42 7.31
N GLU A 294 -8.95 -20.73 8.37
CA GLU A 294 -9.32 -19.34 8.61
C GLU A 294 -8.70 -18.40 7.58
N ARG A 295 -7.46 -18.67 7.14
CA ARG A 295 -6.76 -17.87 6.11
C ARG A 295 -7.53 -17.84 4.79
N ARG A 296 -8.17 -18.95 4.38
CA ARG A 296 -8.92 -19.01 3.12
C ARG A 296 -9.97 -17.92 3.00
N THR A 297 -10.67 -17.60 4.11
CA THR A 297 -11.66 -16.51 4.17
C THR A 297 -11.06 -15.13 3.93
N LYS A 298 -9.73 -14.98 4.08
CA LYS A 298 -8.96 -13.75 3.88
C LYS A 298 -8.12 -13.78 2.59
N ASN A 299 -8.35 -14.74 1.70
CA ASN A 299 -7.62 -14.84 0.43
C ASN A 299 -8.17 -13.86 -0.65
N HIS A 300 -9.22 -13.10 -0.32
CA HIS A 300 -9.91 -12.16 -1.19
C HIS A 300 -10.56 -12.82 -2.43
N MET A 301 -10.91 -14.11 -2.35
CA MET A 301 -11.46 -14.86 -3.49
C MET A 301 -12.89 -14.43 -3.81
N ASP A 302 -13.72 -14.25 -2.77
CA ASP A 302 -15.13 -13.86 -2.91
C ASP A 302 -15.25 -12.43 -3.46
N GLU A 303 -14.47 -11.50 -2.92
CA GLU A 303 -14.39 -10.11 -3.39
C GLU A 303 -13.91 -10.01 -4.85
N LEU A 304 -13.09 -10.98 -5.29
CA LEU A 304 -12.51 -11.01 -6.63
C LEU A 304 -13.16 -12.06 -7.54
N SER A 305 -14.36 -12.52 -7.19
CA SER A 305 -15.21 -13.38 -8.01
C SER A 305 -14.56 -14.72 -8.40
N HIS A 306 -13.54 -15.19 -7.69
CA HIS A 306 -12.81 -16.44 -7.96
C HIS A 306 -12.27 -16.53 -9.40
N GLN A 307 -12.00 -15.38 -10.03
CA GLN A 307 -11.56 -15.30 -11.42
C GLN A 307 -10.44 -14.27 -11.58
N GLY A 308 -9.50 -14.52 -12.48
CA GLY A 308 -8.48 -13.53 -12.82
C GLY A 308 -7.17 -14.15 -13.32
N VAL A 309 -6.09 -13.44 -13.03
CA VAL A 309 -4.72 -13.83 -13.38
C VAL A 309 -3.96 -14.18 -12.10
N LEU A 310 -3.48 -15.41 -12.00
CA LEU A 310 -2.56 -15.88 -10.97
C LEU A 310 -1.13 -15.79 -11.50
N VAL A 311 -0.28 -15.01 -10.81
CA VAL A 311 1.15 -14.91 -11.11
C VAL A 311 1.94 -15.77 -10.14
N ILE A 312 2.64 -16.76 -10.65
CA ILE A 312 3.51 -17.64 -9.86
C ILE A 312 4.97 -17.29 -10.18
N ARG A 313 5.78 -17.07 -9.15
CA ARG A 313 7.23 -16.85 -9.26
C ARG A 313 7.97 -17.96 -8.53
N ASN A 314 9.17 -18.32 -9.01
CA ASN A 314 10.06 -19.24 -8.31
C ASN A 314 10.21 -18.82 -6.83
N PRO A 315 9.85 -19.68 -5.86
CA PRO A 315 9.80 -19.32 -4.45
C PRO A 315 11.19 -18.98 -3.88
N PHE A 316 12.28 -19.58 -4.37
CA PHE A 316 13.63 -19.18 -3.93
C PHE A 316 13.89 -17.69 -4.18
N LYS A 317 13.58 -17.22 -5.40
CA LYS A 317 13.76 -15.81 -5.78
C LYS A 317 12.71 -14.90 -5.14
N ALA A 318 11.47 -15.38 -4.96
CA ALA A 318 10.42 -14.62 -4.29
C ALA A 318 10.72 -14.40 -2.80
N LEU A 319 11.20 -15.42 -2.08
CA LEU A 319 11.54 -15.37 -0.66
C LEU A 319 12.72 -14.44 -0.38
N ILE A 320 13.80 -14.53 -1.18
CA ILE A 320 14.92 -13.57 -1.08
C ILE A 320 14.42 -12.14 -1.29
N SER A 321 13.64 -11.92 -2.34
CA SER A 321 13.09 -10.59 -2.64
C SER A 321 12.16 -10.08 -1.53
N HIS A 322 11.38 -10.96 -0.90
CA HIS A 322 10.51 -10.62 0.22
C HIS A 322 11.31 -10.25 1.46
N ARG A 323 12.42 -10.95 1.74
CA ARG A 323 13.30 -10.60 2.86
C ARG A 323 13.94 -9.22 2.67
N HIS A 324 14.35 -8.88 1.45
CA HIS A 324 14.80 -7.53 1.15
C HIS A 324 13.69 -6.49 1.34
N LEU A 325 12.43 -6.81 0.99
CA LEU A 325 11.29 -5.93 1.23
C LEU A 325 11.03 -5.71 2.73
N ASP A 326 11.06 -6.78 3.54
CA ASP A 326 10.77 -6.70 4.97
C ASP A 326 11.83 -5.89 5.74
N VAL A 327 13.10 -6.02 5.36
CA VAL A 327 14.21 -5.37 6.08
C VAL A 327 14.59 -4.02 5.46
N GLY A 328 14.61 -3.92 4.14
CA GLY A 328 15.06 -2.74 3.40
C GLY A 328 13.93 -1.87 2.86
N GLY A 329 12.68 -2.28 3.02
CA GLY A 329 11.53 -1.60 2.41
C GLY A 329 11.50 -1.72 0.88
N HIS A 330 10.67 -0.90 0.22
CA HIS A 330 10.44 -1.01 -1.22
C HIS A 330 11.70 -0.77 -2.08
N THR A 331 12.67 -0.02 -1.57
CA THR A 331 13.88 0.40 -2.31
C THR A 331 15.20 -0.10 -1.73
N GLY A 332 15.21 -0.67 -0.52
CA GLY A 332 16.42 -1.11 0.15
C GLY A 332 16.67 -2.62 0.05
N TYR A 333 17.80 -3.03 0.61
CA TYR A 333 18.25 -4.42 0.66
C TYR A 333 18.52 -4.83 2.11
N ALA A 334 18.02 -6.01 2.49
CA ALA A 334 18.46 -6.71 3.70
C ALA A 334 19.99 -6.97 3.67
N PRO A 335 20.72 -6.64 4.76
CA PRO A 335 22.11 -7.08 4.95
C PRO A 335 22.23 -8.62 4.98
N LYS A 336 23.43 -9.14 4.64
CA LYS A 336 23.71 -10.60 4.58
C LYS A 336 23.31 -11.35 5.86
N ALA A 337 23.48 -10.73 7.03
CA ALA A 337 23.12 -11.32 8.32
C ALA A 337 21.64 -11.73 8.43
N HIS A 338 20.73 -11.06 7.70
CA HIS A 338 19.30 -11.39 7.71
C HIS A 338 18.95 -12.67 6.94
N PHE A 339 19.92 -13.27 6.25
CA PHE A 339 19.78 -14.50 5.49
C PHE A 339 20.49 -15.69 6.17
N LEU A 340 20.81 -15.56 7.46
CA LEU A 340 21.54 -16.56 8.23
C LEU A 340 20.77 -16.97 9.49
N GLY A 341 21.05 -18.18 9.97
CA GLY A 341 20.59 -18.68 11.26
C GLY A 341 19.09 -18.92 11.39
N LYS A 342 18.65 -19.11 12.64
CA LYS A 342 17.28 -19.51 13.01
C LYS A 342 16.20 -18.59 12.42
N GLY A 343 16.42 -17.27 12.48
CA GLY A 343 15.45 -16.30 11.96
C GLY A 343 15.27 -16.34 10.44
N TRP A 344 16.28 -16.76 9.68
CA TRP A 344 16.11 -17.02 8.24
C TRP A 344 15.38 -18.35 8.00
N THR A 345 15.73 -19.39 8.74
CA THR A 345 15.04 -20.70 8.68
C THR A 345 13.55 -20.59 8.97
N GLU A 346 13.16 -19.91 10.05
CA GLU A 346 11.77 -19.68 10.41
C GLU A 346 11.03 -18.85 9.35
N PHE A 347 11.70 -17.82 8.82
CA PHE A 347 11.16 -17.00 7.73
C PHE A 347 10.86 -17.84 6.48
N VAL A 348 11.83 -18.65 6.01
CA VAL A 348 11.66 -19.49 4.81
C VAL A 348 10.55 -20.50 5.04
N THR A 349 10.57 -21.24 6.15
CA THR A 349 9.56 -22.27 6.46
C THR A 349 8.15 -21.69 6.50
N LEU A 350 7.95 -20.54 7.17
CA LEU A 350 6.66 -19.88 7.21
C LEU A 350 6.22 -19.39 5.82
N LYS A 351 7.09 -18.64 5.14
CA LYS A 351 6.74 -17.94 3.90
C LYS A 351 6.58 -18.90 2.72
N VAL A 352 7.31 -20.01 2.68
CA VAL A 352 7.14 -21.03 1.65
C VAL A 352 5.84 -21.82 1.83
N GLY A 353 5.42 -22.07 3.08
CA GLY A 353 4.10 -22.62 3.37
C GLY A 353 2.99 -21.67 2.88
N LEU A 354 3.10 -20.38 3.19
CA LEU A 354 2.16 -19.36 2.70
C LEU A 354 2.15 -19.26 1.16
N TRP A 355 3.31 -19.29 0.50
CA TRP A 355 3.41 -19.32 -0.96
C TRP A 355 2.71 -20.54 -1.54
N LYS A 356 2.93 -21.71 -0.97
CA LYS A 356 2.35 -22.97 -1.42
C LYS A 356 0.83 -22.95 -1.32
N ASP A 357 0.33 -22.72 -0.11
CA ASP A 357 -1.10 -22.74 0.21
C ASP A 357 -1.84 -21.71 -0.64
N PHE A 358 -1.28 -20.50 -0.80
CA PHE A 358 -1.90 -19.44 -1.58
C PHE A 358 -2.09 -19.83 -3.05
N ASN A 359 -1.05 -20.40 -3.66
CA ASN A 359 -1.13 -20.83 -5.05
C ASN A 359 -2.11 -22.01 -5.20
N ILE A 360 -2.07 -22.99 -4.29
CA ILE A 360 -3.00 -24.13 -4.31
C ILE A 360 -4.44 -23.66 -4.15
N ASP A 361 -4.73 -22.75 -3.22
CA ASP A 361 -6.10 -22.24 -3.00
C ASP A 361 -6.65 -21.60 -4.28
N TRP A 362 -5.89 -20.71 -4.94
CA TRP A 362 -6.32 -20.09 -6.20
C TRP A 362 -6.45 -21.09 -7.35
N LEU A 363 -5.59 -22.11 -7.43
CA LEU A 363 -5.65 -23.16 -8.46
C LEU A 363 -6.82 -24.14 -8.25
N THR A 364 -7.18 -24.44 -7.00
CA THR A 364 -8.16 -25.48 -6.66
C THR A 364 -9.57 -24.95 -6.53
N LEU A 365 -9.72 -23.77 -5.93
CA LEU A 365 -11.01 -23.15 -5.61
C LEU A 365 -11.57 -22.30 -6.76
N SER A 366 -10.74 -21.96 -7.75
CA SER A 366 -11.20 -21.32 -8.99
C SER A 366 -11.55 -22.36 -10.05
N LYS A 367 -12.50 -22.05 -10.93
CA LYS A 367 -12.77 -22.88 -12.11
C LYS A 367 -11.61 -22.75 -13.11
N PRO A 368 -11.15 -23.82 -13.78
CA PRO A 368 -10.01 -23.76 -14.69
C PRO A 368 -10.12 -22.69 -15.80
N LYS A 369 -11.31 -22.50 -16.35
CA LYS A 369 -11.57 -21.50 -17.40
C LYS A 369 -11.55 -20.05 -16.90
N ASP A 370 -11.75 -19.85 -15.59
CA ASP A 370 -11.89 -18.54 -14.96
C ASP A 370 -10.55 -18.07 -14.36
N MET A 371 -9.49 -18.88 -14.42
CA MET A 371 -8.16 -18.56 -13.89
C MET A 371 -7.06 -18.71 -14.93
N HIS A 372 -6.41 -17.61 -15.29
CA HIS A 372 -5.21 -17.63 -16.12
C HIS A 372 -3.96 -17.67 -15.26
N VAL A 373 -3.12 -18.68 -15.45
CA VAL A 373 -1.83 -18.79 -14.75
C VAL A 373 -0.71 -18.30 -15.65
N THR A 374 0.01 -17.28 -15.20
CA THR A 374 1.23 -16.78 -15.83
C THR A 374 2.40 -16.92 -14.85
N PHE A 375 3.59 -17.12 -15.41
CA PHE A 375 4.81 -17.29 -14.62
C PHE A 375 5.70 -16.09 -14.76
N TYR A 376 6.20 -15.58 -13.63
CA TYR A 376 7.09 -14.43 -13.61
C TYR A 376 8.33 -14.65 -14.47
N GLU A 377 8.86 -15.87 -14.49
CA GLU A 377 10.01 -16.23 -15.31
C GLU A 377 9.71 -16.18 -16.81
N ASN A 378 8.51 -16.58 -17.24
CA ASN A 378 8.08 -16.43 -18.64
C ASN A 378 7.89 -14.95 -19.01
N LEU A 379 7.29 -14.16 -18.11
CA LEU A 379 7.14 -12.72 -18.28
C LEU A 379 8.49 -12.01 -18.49
N LYS A 380 9.55 -12.51 -17.85
CA LYS A 380 10.92 -12.02 -18.04
C LYS A 380 11.53 -12.40 -19.38
N ILE A 381 11.18 -13.56 -19.92
CA ILE A 381 11.72 -14.07 -21.18
C ILE A 381 11.05 -13.36 -22.35
N ASP A 382 9.71 -13.36 -22.35
CA ASP A 382 8.91 -12.78 -23.42
C ASP A 382 7.66 -12.10 -22.83
N PRO A 383 7.79 -10.83 -22.40
CA PRO A 383 6.67 -10.09 -21.84
C PRO A 383 5.55 -9.87 -22.86
N VAL A 384 5.87 -9.80 -24.16
CA VAL A 384 4.88 -9.52 -25.21
C VAL A 384 3.96 -10.73 -25.41
N GLU A 385 4.51 -11.93 -25.56
CA GLU A 385 3.70 -13.14 -25.71
C GLU A 385 2.89 -13.45 -24.44
N GLU A 386 3.46 -13.22 -23.25
CA GLU A 386 2.69 -13.36 -22.01
C GLU A 386 1.55 -12.32 -21.91
N MET A 387 1.74 -11.09 -22.41
CA MET A 387 0.64 -10.13 -22.50
C MET A 387 -0.45 -10.60 -23.47
N ARG A 388 -0.11 -11.16 -24.64
CA ARG A 388 -1.11 -11.75 -25.55
C ARG A 388 -1.94 -12.85 -24.89
N LYS A 389 -1.29 -13.74 -24.14
CA LYS A 389 -1.99 -14.80 -23.38
C LYS A 389 -2.99 -14.22 -22.38
N ILE A 390 -2.60 -13.15 -21.67
CA ILE A 390 -3.49 -12.44 -20.75
C ILE A 390 -4.64 -11.75 -21.51
N LEU A 391 -4.37 -11.04 -22.60
CA LEU A 391 -5.40 -10.38 -23.43
C LEU A 391 -6.43 -11.38 -23.95
N ARG A 392 -5.99 -12.53 -24.47
CA ARG A 392 -6.85 -13.64 -24.89
C ARG A 392 -7.75 -14.13 -23.76
N TYR A 393 -7.19 -14.34 -22.56
CA TYR A 393 -7.99 -14.70 -21.38
C TYR A 393 -9.00 -13.61 -21.00
N LEU A 394 -8.59 -12.34 -21.04
CA LEU A 394 -9.44 -11.21 -20.73
C LEU A 394 -10.50 -10.93 -21.81
N LYS A 395 -10.42 -11.62 -22.96
CA LYS A 395 -11.25 -11.43 -24.16
C LYS A 395 -11.12 -10.03 -24.74
N LEU A 396 -9.89 -9.51 -24.73
CA LEU A 396 -9.54 -8.23 -25.35
C LEU A 396 -8.80 -8.50 -26.66
N PRO A 397 -8.99 -7.68 -27.70
CA PRO A 397 -8.21 -7.78 -28.92
C PRO A 397 -6.75 -7.44 -28.67
N ASP A 398 -5.87 -8.05 -29.45
CA ASP A 398 -4.46 -7.66 -29.49
C ASP A 398 -4.36 -6.29 -30.19
N ASP A 399 -3.63 -5.35 -29.58
CA ASP A 399 -3.23 -4.08 -30.17
C ASP A 399 -1.71 -4.17 -30.42
N GLU A 400 -1.34 -4.44 -31.66
CA GLU A 400 0.04 -4.70 -32.06
C GLU A 400 0.98 -3.54 -31.74
N ASP A 401 0.52 -2.31 -31.90
CA ASP A 401 1.34 -1.14 -31.62
C ASP A 401 1.58 -0.99 -30.11
N ARG A 402 0.55 -1.24 -29.28
CA ARG A 402 0.73 -1.29 -27.82
C ARG A 402 1.65 -2.40 -27.39
N LEU A 403 1.50 -3.59 -27.96
CA LEU A 403 2.35 -4.74 -27.66
C LEU A 403 3.80 -4.48 -28.06
N HIS A 404 4.04 -3.84 -29.21
CA HIS A 404 5.34 -3.31 -29.60
C HIS A 404 5.86 -2.32 -28.56
N CYS A 405 5.06 -1.35 -28.14
CA CYS A 405 5.46 -0.37 -27.13
C CYS A 405 5.78 -0.99 -25.77
N VAL A 406 5.04 -2.02 -25.35
CA VAL A 406 5.35 -2.80 -24.15
C VAL A 406 6.70 -3.51 -24.29
N GLY A 407 6.97 -4.15 -25.42
CA GLY A 407 8.24 -4.82 -25.71
C GLY A 407 9.43 -3.86 -25.75
N SER A 408 9.23 -2.66 -26.30
CA SER A 408 10.26 -1.62 -26.42
C SER A 408 10.49 -0.84 -25.12
N ASN A 409 9.57 -0.94 -24.14
CA ASN A 409 9.63 -0.17 -22.89
C ASN A 409 9.39 -1.05 -21.65
N THR A 410 9.88 -2.29 -21.64
CA THR A 410 9.55 -3.30 -20.61
C THR A 410 9.84 -2.87 -19.18
N ASP A 411 10.90 -2.09 -18.93
CA ASP A 411 11.38 -1.77 -17.57
C ASP A 411 10.53 -0.73 -16.82
N GLY A 412 9.86 0.17 -17.54
CA GLY A 412 9.11 1.31 -16.97
C GLY A 412 9.90 2.10 -15.89
N LEU A 413 9.19 2.60 -14.87
CA LEU A 413 9.79 3.21 -13.67
C LEU A 413 10.07 2.21 -12.54
N PHE A 414 9.87 0.91 -12.79
CA PHE A 414 9.70 -0.10 -11.73
C PHE A 414 10.86 -1.10 -11.64
N LYS A 415 11.85 -1.01 -12.53
CA LYS A 415 13.08 -1.79 -12.42
C LYS A 415 13.88 -1.35 -11.19
N LYS A 416 14.08 -2.27 -10.24
CA LYS A 416 15.07 -2.09 -9.17
C LYS A 416 16.46 -2.16 -9.82
N ALA A 417 17.32 -1.18 -9.54
CA ALA A 417 18.72 -1.28 -9.93
C ALA A 417 19.31 -2.52 -9.24
N SER A 418 19.77 -3.50 -10.01
CA SER A 418 20.32 -4.77 -9.51
C SER A 418 21.68 -4.61 -8.79
N LYS A 419 21.97 -3.43 -8.27
CA LYS A 419 23.24 -3.15 -7.59
C LYS A 419 23.06 -3.59 -6.13
N ASN A 420 23.73 -4.68 -5.75
CA ASN A 420 23.98 -5.15 -4.38
C ASN A 420 23.18 -6.38 -3.89
N VAL A 421 22.86 -7.34 -4.76
CA VAL A 421 22.78 -8.74 -4.29
C VAL A 421 24.08 -9.40 -4.72
N PRO A 422 24.92 -9.92 -3.79
CA PRO A 422 25.97 -10.85 -4.17
C PRO A 422 25.28 -12.05 -4.82
N LEU A 423 25.33 -12.15 -6.14
CA LEU A 423 24.76 -13.27 -6.91
C LEU A 423 25.34 -14.61 -6.41
N ASP A 424 26.56 -14.57 -5.86
CA ASP A 424 27.32 -15.74 -5.43
C ASP A 424 26.92 -16.29 -4.05
N PHE A 425 25.94 -15.69 -3.34
CA PHE A 425 25.53 -16.16 -2.02
C PHE A 425 24.18 -16.88 -2.06
N ASN A 426 24.21 -18.21 -1.95
CA ASN A 426 23.02 -19.03 -1.73
C ASN A 426 22.69 -19.10 -0.22
N PRO A 427 21.60 -18.49 0.26
CA PRO A 427 21.23 -18.50 1.68
C PRO A 427 20.48 -19.76 2.11
N PHE A 428 20.18 -20.69 1.20
CA PHE A 428 19.36 -21.87 1.51
C PHE A 428 20.25 -23.06 1.88
N THR A 429 20.11 -23.57 3.11
CA THR A 429 20.70 -24.85 3.53
C THR A 429 20.03 -26.02 2.80
N SER A 430 20.59 -27.24 2.89
CA SER A 430 19.99 -28.41 2.24
C SER A 430 18.55 -28.63 2.70
N GLU A 431 18.29 -28.49 4.00
CA GLU A 431 16.98 -28.69 4.61
C GLU A 431 15.98 -27.65 4.10
N LEU A 432 16.41 -26.38 4.00
CA LEU A 432 15.56 -25.32 3.43
C LEU A 432 15.29 -25.55 1.95
N ASN A 433 16.27 -26.03 1.18
CA ASN A 433 16.05 -26.41 -0.20
C ASN A 433 14.98 -27.50 -0.31
N ASP A 434 15.05 -28.54 0.53
CA ASP A 434 14.10 -29.66 0.49
C ASP A 434 12.67 -29.19 0.79
N VAL A 435 12.48 -28.33 1.78
CA VAL A 435 11.15 -27.75 2.09
C VAL A 435 10.64 -26.92 0.91
N VAL A 436 11.49 -26.12 0.27
CA VAL A 436 11.09 -25.30 -0.88
C VAL A 436 10.78 -26.16 -2.11
N TYR A 437 11.59 -27.18 -2.41
CA TYR A 437 11.31 -28.10 -3.50
C TYR A 437 10.03 -28.90 -3.28
N LYS A 438 9.77 -29.34 -2.05
CA LYS A 438 8.51 -30.00 -1.71
C LYS A 438 7.30 -29.11 -2.01
N ALA A 439 7.35 -27.84 -1.60
CA ALA A 439 6.30 -26.87 -1.91
C ALA A 439 6.12 -26.66 -3.43
N ILE A 440 7.22 -26.54 -4.19
CA ILE A 440 7.19 -26.44 -5.66
C ILE A 440 6.52 -27.68 -6.26
N HIS A 441 6.89 -28.87 -5.80
CA HIS A 441 6.34 -30.12 -6.29
C HIS A 441 4.82 -30.19 -6.05
N GLU A 442 4.35 -29.86 -4.84
CA GLU A 442 2.92 -29.84 -4.51
C GLU A 442 2.12 -28.87 -5.41
N VAL A 443 2.62 -27.64 -5.63
CA VAL A 443 1.97 -26.67 -6.53
C VAL A 443 1.97 -27.17 -7.98
N ASN A 444 3.07 -27.78 -8.43
CA ASN A 444 3.18 -28.33 -9.80
C ASN A 444 2.19 -29.47 -10.04
N SER A 445 2.06 -30.40 -9.09
CA SER A 445 1.11 -31.52 -9.19
C SER A 445 -0.32 -31.00 -9.37
N VAL A 446 -0.76 -30.08 -8.52
CA VAL A 446 -2.10 -29.47 -8.60
C VAL A 446 -2.31 -28.74 -9.93
N GLN A 447 -1.30 -28.02 -10.41
CA GLN A 447 -1.41 -27.31 -11.68
C GLN A 447 -1.57 -28.26 -12.88
N GLN A 448 -0.82 -29.37 -12.89
CA GLN A 448 -0.86 -30.36 -13.98
C GLN A 448 -2.21 -31.07 -14.05
N GLU A 449 -2.76 -31.47 -12.90
CA GLU A 449 -4.09 -32.08 -12.80
C GLU A 449 -5.19 -31.19 -13.39
N LYS A 450 -5.08 -29.86 -13.19
CA LYS A 450 -6.07 -28.89 -13.67
C LYS A 450 -5.97 -28.57 -15.16
N LYS A 451 -4.83 -28.81 -15.83
CA LYS A 451 -4.58 -28.35 -17.20
C LYS A 451 -4.75 -29.38 -18.31
N GLY A 452 -4.89 -30.67 -18.03
CA GLY A 452 -5.03 -31.69 -19.07
C GLY A 452 -3.86 -31.64 -20.08
N SER A 453 -2.76 -32.33 -19.77
CA SER A 453 -1.65 -32.68 -20.69
C SER A 453 -0.88 -31.56 -21.43
N HIS A 454 -1.22 -30.27 -21.30
CA HIS A 454 -0.32 -29.18 -21.73
C HIS A 454 0.64 -28.80 -20.59
N LEU A 455 1.76 -29.53 -20.54
CA LEU A 455 2.86 -29.30 -19.61
C LEU A 455 3.42 -27.88 -19.81
N ILE A 456 3.16 -26.99 -18.86
CA ILE A 456 4.07 -25.84 -18.70
C ILE A 456 5.35 -26.41 -18.12
N ASN A 457 6.44 -26.29 -18.87
CA ASN A 457 7.75 -26.73 -18.46
C ASN A 457 8.23 -25.90 -17.26
N MET A 458 7.92 -26.37 -16.05
CA MET A 458 8.36 -25.80 -14.77
C MET A 458 9.83 -26.10 -14.47
N SER A 459 10.62 -26.56 -15.44
CA SER A 459 12.04 -26.87 -15.24
C SER A 459 12.77 -25.69 -14.60
N TYR A 460 12.46 -24.44 -14.91
CA TYR A 460 13.11 -23.27 -14.27
C TYR A 460 12.80 -23.11 -12.76
N MET A 461 11.74 -23.74 -12.23
CA MET A 461 11.51 -23.80 -10.78
C MET A 461 12.29 -24.93 -10.10
N THR A 462 12.62 -25.99 -10.84
CA THR A 462 13.34 -27.18 -10.33
C THR A 462 14.82 -27.24 -10.72
N ASN A 463 15.27 -26.36 -11.63
CA ASN A 463 16.63 -26.40 -12.17
C ASN A 463 17.63 -25.82 -11.16
N ARG A 464 18.32 -26.71 -10.44
CA ARG A 464 19.40 -26.39 -9.49
C ARG A 464 20.51 -25.50 -10.09
N LYS A 465 20.67 -25.49 -11.41
CA LYS A 465 21.73 -24.72 -12.12
C LYS A 465 21.40 -23.23 -12.34
N GLN A 466 20.14 -22.79 -12.23
CA GLN A 466 19.77 -21.36 -12.40
C GLN A 466 19.79 -20.56 -11.09
N MET A 467 20.43 -21.10 -10.05
CA MET A 467 20.44 -20.52 -8.70
C MET A 467 21.70 -19.72 -8.36
N GLY A 468 22.69 -19.66 -9.28
CA GLY A 468 23.77 -18.67 -9.27
C GLY A 468 23.34 -17.31 -9.78
#